data_AF-A0A965ME17-F1
#
_entry.id   AF-A0A965ME17-F1
#
_cell.length_a   1.000
_cell.length_b   1.000
_cell.length_c   1.000
_cell.angle_alpha   90.00
_cell.angle_beta   90.00
_cell.angle_gamma   90.00
#
_symmetry.space_group_name_H-M   'P 1'
#
loop_
_entity.id
_entity.type
_entity.pdbx_description
1 polymer ?
#
loop_
_entity_poly.entity_id
_entity_poly.type
_entity_poly.pdbx_seq_one_letter_code
_entity_poly.pdbx_strand_id
1 'polypeptide(L)'
;DAEPIGLTYSDVASLVRDLRHLGGVNAHVERRRSLTGKHRWQGFVDRYKPLARDNGRIRATFELVYGVAWARGAADGARESLRVSFEA
;
A
#
# COMPACT_ATOMS: atom_id res chain seq x y z
N ASP A 1 6.13 -17.02 -1.59
CA ASP A 1 5.85 -16.74 -3.01
C ASP A 1 5.40 -15.29 -3.14
N ALA A 2 5.67 -14.63 -4.28
CA ALA A 2 5.35 -13.23 -4.48
C ALA A 2 4.71 -12.99 -5.85
N GLU A 3 3.59 -12.27 -5.86
CA GLU A 3 2.83 -11.98 -7.08
C GLU A 3 2.79 -10.46 -7.35
N PRO A 4 3.22 -9.98 -8.54
CA PRO A 4 3.10 -8.58 -8.90
C PRO A 4 1.66 -8.27 -9.35
N ILE A 5 0.99 -7.37 -8.64
CA ILE A 5 -0.33 -6.86 -8.99
C ILE A 5 -0.23 -5.40 -9.45
N GLY A 6 -0.97 -5.06 -10.49
CA GLY A 6 -1.00 -3.70 -11.01
C GLY A 6 -2.36 -3.04 -10.83
N LEU A 7 -2.41 -1.98 -10.03
CA LEU A 7 -3.62 -1.21 -9.77
C LEU A 7 -3.57 0.15 -10.47
N THR A 8 -4.73 0.77 -10.67
CA THR A 8 -4.83 2.12 -11.21
C THR A 8 -5.68 3.01 -10.32
N TYR A 9 -5.30 4.29 -10.23
CA TYR A 9 -5.90 5.28 -9.33
C TYR A 9 -6.40 6.49 -10.12
N SER A 10 -7.51 7.10 -9.69
CA SER A 10 -8.04 8.32 -10.30
C SER A 10 -7.14 9.53 -10.06
N ASP A 11 -6.46 9.55 -8.91
CA ASP A 11 -5.65 10.67 -8.46
C ASP A 11 -4.60 10.23 -7.44
N VAL A 12 -3.61 11.09 -7.22
CA VAL A 12 -2.50 10.85 -6.29
C VAL A 12 -2.97 10.71 -4.84
N ALA A 13 -4.06 11.39 -4.45
CA ALA A 13 -4.54 11.37 -3.09
C ALA A 13 -5.11 9.98 -2.72
N SER A 14 -5.86 9.35 -3.63
CA SER A 14 -6.36 7.99 -3.47
C SER A 14 -5.22 6.97 -3.36
N LEU A 15 -4.19 7.06 -4.21
CA LEU A 15 -2.99 6.22 -4.13
C LEU A 15 -2.29 6.35 -2.77
N VAL A 16 -2.04 7.59 -2.31
CA VAL A 16 -1.34 7.82 -1.04
C VAL A 16 -2.18 7.38 0.15
N ARG A 17 -3.50 7.53 0.09
CA ARG A 17 -4.42 7.06 1.14
C ARG A 17 -4.32 5.54 1.30
N ASP A 18 -4.35 4.79 0.21
CA ASP A 18 -4.28 3.33 0.26
C ASP A 18 -2.90 2.86 0.75
N LEU A 19 -1.82 3.49 0.28
CA LEU A 19 -0.48 3.23 0.80
C LEU A 19 -0.42 3.41 2.32
N ARG A 20 -1.04 4.46 2.87
CA ARG A 20 -1.10 4.69 4.31
C ARG A 20 -1.92 3.65 5.05
N HIS A 21 -3.07 3.25 4.51
CA HIS A 21 -3.89 2.19 5.12
C HIS A 21 -3.18 0.84 5.16
N LEU A 22 -2.34 0.55 4.16
CA LEU A 22 -1.48 -0.64 4.12
C LEU A 22 -0.26 -0.54 5.07
N GLY A 23 -0.14 0.53 5.87
CA GLY A 23 1.02 0.77 6.74
C GLY A 23 2.26 1.27 5.99
N GLY A 24 2.10 1.63 4.71
CA GLY A 24 3.15 2.19 3.88
C GLY A 24 3.63 3.53 4.42
N VAL A 25 4.93 3.59 4.72
CA VAL A 25 5.66 4.81 5.05
C VAL A 25 6.75 5.04 4.03
N ASN A 26 7.16 6.29 3.85
CA ASN A 26 8.34 6.59 3.04
C ASN A 26 9.59 6.09 3.78
N ALA A 27 10.08 4.90 3.42
CA ALA A 27 11.28 4.29 3.99
C ALA A 27 12.58 4.80 3.36
N HIS A 28 12.51 5.70 2.37
CA HIS A 28 13.69 6.22 1.68
C HIS A 28 14.66 6.89 2.67
N VAL A 29 15.95 6.55 2.57
CA VAL A 29 16.99 7.03 3.51
C VAL A 29 17.07 8.55 3.52
N GLU A 30 17.03 9.14 2.33
CA GLU A 30 17.08 10.59 2.13
C GLU A 30 15.70 11.27 2.31
N ARG A 31 14.72 10.59 2.92
CA ARG A 31 13.42 11.22 3.14
C ARG A 31 13.58 12.48 3.96
N ARG A 32 12.79 13.49 3.59
CA ARG A 32 12.67 14.68 4.41
C ARG A 32 12.05 14.32 5.76
N ARG A 33 12.62 14.87 6.83
CA ARG A 33 12.11 14.71 8.20
C ARG A 33 11.11 15.80 8.61
N SER A 34 10.98 16.85 7.79
CA SER A 34 9.97 17.89 7.98
C SER A 34 8.59 17.46 7.49
N LEU A 35 7.55 18.11 8.02
CA LEU A 35 6.19 17.94 7.53
C LEU A 35 6.09 18.34 6.05
N THR A 36 5.20 17.67 5.32
CA THR A 36 4.90 18.01 3.94
C THR A 36 3.89 19.15 3.91
N GLY A 37 4.34 20.35 3.52
CA GLY A 37 3.46 21.50 3.36
C GLY A 37 2.67 21.48 2.05
N LYS A 38 1.64 22.34 1.97
CA LYS A 38 0.71 22.46 0.83
C LYS A 38 1.40 22.59 -0.54
N HIS A 39 2.37 23.50 -0.68
CA HIS A 39 3.06 23.72 -1.97
C HIS A 39 3.84 22.50 -2.43
N ARG A 40 4.48 21.77 -1.50
CA ARG A 40 5.21 20.55 -1.83
C ARG A 40 4.27 19.43 -2.23
N TRP A 41 3.15 19.30 -1.51
CA TRP A 41 2.10 18.37 -1.89
C TRP A 41 1.59 18.66 -3.31
N GLN A 42 1.30 19.93 -3.62
CA GLN A 42 0.85 20.32 -4.95
C GLN A 42 1.89 20.02 -6.02
N GLY A 43 3.16 20.36 -5.79
CA GLY A 43 4.25 20.04 -6.72
C GLY A 43 4.45 18.53 -6.93
N PHE A 44 4.22 17.71 -5.89
CA PHE A 44 4.20 16.25 -6.01
C PHE A 44 3.07 15.77 -6.91
N VAL A 45 1.85 16.28 -6.70
CA VAL A 45 0.68 15.94 -7.53
C VAL A 45 0.89 16.37 -8.99
N ASP A 46 1.38 17.59 -9.20
CA ASP A 46 1.61 18.14 -10.55
C ASP A 46 2.65 17.34 -11.33
N ARG A 47 3.66 16.80 -10.66
CA ARG A 47 4.69 15.95 -11.29
C ARG A 47 4.16 14.56 -11.65
N TYR A 48 3.10 14.10 -10.99
CA TYR A 48 2.41 12.84 -11.32
C TYR A 48 1.44 12.96 -12.49
N LYS A 49 0.83 14.13 -12.72
CA LYS A 49 -0.09 14.38 -13.85
C LYS A 49 0.42 13.89 -15.21
N PRO A 50 1.65 14.23 -15.67
CA PRO A 50 2.14 13.76 -16.96
C PRO A 50 2.44 12.26 -17.01
N LEU A 51 2.49 11.59 -15.85
CA LEU A 51 2.71 10.14 -15.73
C LEU A 51 1.40 9.34 -15.76
N ALA A 52 0.24 10.01 -15.73
CA ALA A 52 -1.04 9.35 -15.89
C ALA A 52 -1.13 8.68 -17.27
N ARG A 53 -1.60 7.43 -17.28
CA ARG A 53 -1.84 6.58 -18.46
C ARG A 53 -3.29 6.09 -18.39
N ASP A 54 -3.71 5.20 -19.27
CA ASP A 54 -5.00 4.49 -19.14
C ASP A 54 -6.20 5.42 -18.83
N ASN A 55 -6.51 6.33 -19.74
CA ASN A 55 -7.58 7.33 -19.58
C ASN A 55 -7.37 8.31 -18.40
N GLY A 56 -6.12 8.72 -18.16
CA GLY A 56 -5.79 9.72 -17.14
C GLY A 56 -5.66 9.17 -15.72
N ARG A 57 -5.52 7.84 -15.58
CA ARG A 57 -5.30 7.16 -14.31
C ARG A 57 -3.82 6.96 -14.02
N ILE A 58 -3.47 6.85 -12.75
CA ILE A 58 -2.11 6.61 -12.28
C ILE A 58 -1.95 5.12 -12.02
N ARG A 59 -0.98 4.47 -12.67
CA ARG A 59 -0.68 3.06 -12.43
C ARG A 59 0.34 2.90 -11.30
N ALA A 60 0.10 1.94 -10.41
CA ALA A 60 1.03 1.51 -9.38
C ALA A 60 1.10 -0.02 -9.36
N THR A 61 2.30 -0.54 -9.13
CA THR A 61 2.56 -1.99 -9.04
C THR A 61 2.91 -2.33 -7.60
N PHE A 62 2.32 -3.39 -7.07
CA PHE A 62 2.54 -3.92 -5.73
C PHE A 62 2.97 -5.37 -5.83
N GLU A 63 3.77 -5.83 -4.88
CA GLU A 63 4.09 -7.26 -4.73
C GLU A 63 3.32 -7.80 -3.53
N LEU A 64 2.48 -8.81 -3.79
CA LEU A 64 1.75 -9.52 -2.75
C LEU A 64 2.57 -10.74 -2.33
N VAL A 65 3.03 -10.76 -1.09
CA VAL A 65 3.83 -11.85 -0.54
C VAL A 65 2.94 -12.74 0.32
N TYR A 66 2.84 -14.01 -0.05
CA TYR A 66 2.05 -15.00 0.69
C TYR A 66 2.92 -15.80 1.67
N GLY A 67 2.51 -15.84 2.94
CA GLY A 67 3.11 -16.67 3.98
C GLY A 67 2.10 -17.67 4.53
N VAL A 68 2.26 -18.95 4.18
CA VAL A 68 1.45 -20.05 4.75
C VAL A 68 2.27 -20.70 5.85
N ALA A 69 1.72 -20.72 7.07
CA ALA A 69 2.34 -21.37 8.22
C ALA A 69 1.38 -22.41 8.80
N TRP A 70 1.92 -23.59 9.10
CA TRP A 70 1.21 -24.65 9.80
C TRP A 70 1.61 -24.65 11.27
N ALA A 71 0.64 -24.61 12.17
CA ALA A 71 0.91 -24.84 13.58
C ALA A 71 1.27 -26.33 13.78
N ARG A 72 2.39 -26.60 14.46
CA ARG A 72 2.62 -27.95 15.00
C ARG A 72 1.59 -28.15 16.11
N GLY A 73 1.00 -29.35 16.18
CA GLY A 73 -0.15 -29.69 17.02
C GLY A 73 -0.11 -29.02 18.41
N ALA A 74 -1.27 -28.52 18.83
CA ALA A 74 -1.45 -27.74 20.04
C ALA A 74 -0.60 -28.29 21.21
N ALA A 75 0.26 -27.45 21.77
CA ALA A 75 0.44 -27.52 23.22
C ALA A 75 -0.93 -27.14 23.79
N ASP A 76 -1.50 -28.04 24.60
CA ASP A 76 -2.80 -27.85 25.23
C ASP A 76 -2.92 -26.44 25.81
N GLY A 77 -3.93 -25.69 25.33
CA GLY A 77 -4.38 -24.46 25.98
C GLY A 77 -4.04 -23.13 25.30
N ALA A 78 -4.52 -22.91 24.07
CA ALA A 78 -5.07 -21.62 23.63
C ALA A 78 -5.62 -21.76 22.20
N ARG A 79 -6.90 -22.17 22.08
CA ARG A 79 -7.61 -22.12 20.81
C ARG A 79 -8.16 -20.70 20.60
N GLU A 80 -7.35 -19.80 20.06
CA GLU A 80 -7.88 -18.60 19.41
C GLU A 80 -7.85 -18.82 17.89
N SER A 81 -9.01 -19.14 17.34
CA SER A 81 -9.23 -19.06 15.90
C SER A 81 -9.21 -17.59 15.49
N LEU A 82 -8.22 -17.16 14.72
CA LEU A 82 -8.25 -15.84 14.08
C LEU A 82 -9.30 -15.88 12.95
N ARG A 83 -10.51 -15.42 13.24
CA ARG A 83 -11.52 -15.20 12.19
C ARG A 83 -11.10 -13.97 11.39
N VAL A 84 -10.71 -14.19 10.13
CA VAL A 84 -10.52 -13.11 9.16
C VAL A 84 -11.80 -13.03 8.33
N SER A 85 -12.59 -12.00 8.59
CA SER A 85 -13.78 -11.66 7.80
C SER A 85 -13.36 -10.78 6.62
N PHE A 86 -13.76 -11.13 5.41
CA PHE A 86 -13.62 -10.27 4.24
C PHE A 86 -15.03 -9.82 3.84
N GLU A 87 -15.30 -8.52 3.90
CA GLU A 87 -16.47 -7.92 3.24
C GLU A 87 -16.05 -7.48 1.83
N ALA A 88 -16.86 -7.89 0.85
CA ALA A 88 -16.67 -7.62 -0.58
C ALA A 88 -17.34 -6.29 -1.00
#